data_AF-A0A7G8J663-F1
#
_entry.id   AF-A0A7G8J663-F1
#
_cell.length_a   1.000
_cell.length_b   1.000
_cell.length_c   1.000
_cell.angle_alpha   90.00
_cell.angle_beta   90.00
_cell.angle_gamma   90.00
#
_symmetry.space_group_name_H-M   'P 1'
#
loop_
_entity.id
_entity.type
_entity.pdbx_description
1 polymer ?
#
loop_
_entity_poly.entity_id
_entity_poly.type
_entity_poly.pdbx_seq_one_letter_code
_entity_poly.pdbx_strand_id
1 'polypeptide(L)'
;MLQFSKYQGLGNDFVLLEGRGGQLPLTITEPDPVWVRRLCDRRFGIGGDGLILALPPQHGEELRMRIFNADGSEAEMCGNGIRCLARFLADSDGDQPGRTWRTETMAGVIVPELCDDGQIRVDMGQPFLEPEDVPTTLSKGRSGLPQGEIELESSTLQLAAVGMGNPHVVVPVQDLKAIPFDAWGSALEVNPLFPAKTNVHFLEVIDQHTLEIRVWERGAGPTLACGTGACATLVAATLLGLSESEATVKLSGGPLEISWPDRKGSVFMTGPAVAVFDGVLNPELLPETRQEQPTSAAAGGQTMPSTAAAATQSTQNSKSLNCANDCKDTCQKPDHCLRDEAQARVQEFLSSTSLDAMLNLAGDSLEERTLSRLNRDDKP
;
A
#
# COMPACT_ATOMS: atom_id res chain seq x y z
N MET A 1 -13.26 19.31 -0.80
CA MET A 1 -11.80 19.15 -1.00
C MET A 1 -11.36 17.92 -0.24
N LEU A 2 -10.48 17.07 -0.80
CA LEU A 2 -10.01 15.85 -0.13
C LEU A 2 -8.63 16.09 0.48
N GLN A 3 -8.51 15.98 1.79
CA GLN A 3 -7.24 16.06 2.51
C GLN A 3 -6.52 14.71 2.45
N PHE A 4 -5.19 14.75 2.44
CA PHE A 4 -4.33 13.57 2.55
C PHE A 4 -3.11 13.88 3.41
N SER A 5 -2.52 12.82 3.94
CA SER A 5 -1.24 12.88 4.63
C SER A 5 -0.24 11.95 3.96
N LYS A 6 1.01 12.38 3.85
CA LYS A 6 2.09 11.59 3.28
C LYS A 6 2.98 11.06 4.40
N TYR A 7 3.17 9.74 4.45
CA TYR A 7 4.07 9.09 5.41
C TYR A 7 5.04 8.19 4.68
N GLN A 8 6.13 7.82 5.36
CA GLN A 8 7.05 6.79 4.89
C GLN A 8 7.55 5.90 6.04
N GLY A 9 7.80 4.63 5.73
CA GLY A 9 8.51 3.71 6.61
C GLY A 9 9.73 3.15 5.89
N LEU A 10 10.92 3.60 6.28
CA LEU A 10 12.21 3.21 5.69
C LEU A 10 12.28 3.44 4.17
N GLY A 11 11.76 4.58 3.71
CA GLY A 11 11.74 4.99 2.32
C GLY A 11 10.53 4.50 1.52
N ASN A 12 9.78 3.52 2.03
CA ASN A 12 8.54 3.06 1.41
C ASN A 12 7.41 4.04 1.78
N ASP A 13 6.90 4.79 0.80
CA ASP A 13 6.13 6.01 1.03
C ASP A 13 4.67 5.93 0.56
N PHE A 14 3.73 6.31 1.43
CA PHE A 14 2.29 6.15 1.23
C PHE A 14 1.55 7.48 1.29
N VAL A 15 0.51 7.58 0.46
CA VAL A 15 -0.55 8.59 0.62
C VAL A 15 -1.62 7.99 1.53
N LEU A 16 -2.00 8.68 2.60
CA LEU A 16 -3.00 8.24 3.57
C LEU A 16 -4.23 9.14 3.48
N LEU A 17 -5.41 8.52 3.46
CA LEU A 17 -6.70 9.19 3.53
C LEU A 17 -7.46 8.77 4.79
N GLU A 18 -7.88 9.76 5.55
CA GLU A 18 -8.76 9.59 6.70
C GLU A 18 -10.20 9.40 6.23
N GLY A 19 -10.79 8.27 6.61
CA GLY A 19 -12.15 7.87 6.29
C GLY A 19 -12.86 7.13 7.42
N ARG A 20 -12.29 7.04 8.63
CA ARG A 20 -12.84 6.29 9.78
C ARG A 20 -14.24 6.77 10.18
N GLY A 21 -14.55 8.04 9.94
CA GLY A 21 -15.88 8.61 10.16
C GLY A 21 -16.92 8.27 9.08
N GLY A 22 -16.57 7.48 8.06
CA GLY A 22 -17.46 7.12 6.94
C GLY A 22 -17.74 8.27 5.98
N GLN A 23 -16.92 9.34 6.01
CA GLN A 23 -17.11 10.54 5.20
C GLN A 23 -16.62 10.42 3.75
N LEU A 24 -15.84 9.38 3.43
CA LEU A 24 -15.30 9.19 2.08
C LEU A 24 -16.39 8.61 1.15
N PRO A 25 -16.58 9.16 -0.07
CA PRO A 25 -17.52 8.62 -1.03
C PRO A 25 -17.04 7.26 -1.56
N LEU A 26 -17.99 6.48 -2.10
CA LEU A 26 -17.71 5.15 -2.67
C LEU A 26 -16.61 5.17 -3.74
N THR A 27 -16.52 6.24 -4.54
CA THR A 27 -15.48 6.39 -5.57
C THR A 27 -14.06 6.50 -5.00
N ILE A 28 -13.91 6.81 -3.72
CA ILE A 28 -12.63 6.84 -3.01
C ILE A 28 -12.45 5.57 -2.17
N THR A 29 -13.49 5.09 -1.50
CA THR A 29 -13.39 3.87 -0.68
C THR A 29 -13.22 2.61 -1.55
N GLU A 30 -13.78 2.60 -2.75
CA GLU A 30 -13.60 1.60 -3.81
C GLU A 30 -12.96 2.28 -5.05
N PRO A 31 -11.66 2.63 -4.98
CA PRO A 31 -11.04 3.45 -6.00
C PRO A 31 -10.85 2.68 -7.31
N ASP A 32 -11.06 3.37 -8.44
CA ASP A 32 -10.62 2.87 -9.75
C ASP A 32 -9.08 2.74 -9.75
N PRO A 33 -8.50 1.59 -10.13
CA PRO A 33 -7.06 1.43 -10.28
C PRO A 33 -6.40 2.51 -11.14
N VAL A 34 -7.10 3.07 -12.14
CA VAL A 34 -6.60 4.21 -12.95
C VAL A 34 -6.36 5.44 -12.09
N TRP A 35 -7.27 5.72 -11.16
CA TRP A 35 -7.16 6.86 -10.27
C TRP A 35 -6.02 6.68 -9.28
N VAL A 36 -5.87 5.50 -8.68
CA VAL A 36 -4.74 5.18 -7.79
C VAL A 36 -3.41 5.37 -8.51
N ARG A 37 -3.27 4.85 -9.74
CA ARG A 37 -2.07 5.07 -10.56
C ARG A 37 -1.77 6.54 -10.79
N ARG A 38 -2.79 7.34 -11.14
CA ARG A 38 -2.64 8.79 -11.35
C ARG A 38 -2.20 9.50 -10.06
N LEU A 39 -2.76 9.12 -8.92
CA LEU A 39 -2.43 9.69 -7.62
C LEU A 39 -0.99 9.36 -7.19
N CYS A 40 -0.58 8.10 -7.40
CA CYS A 40 0.74 7.57 -7.02
C CYS A 40 1.85 7.91 -8.03
N ASP A 41 1.51 8.41 -9.23
CA ASP A 41 2.51 8.86 -10.20
C ASP A 41 3.39 9.98 -9.60
N ARG A 42 4.71 9.76 -9.59
CA ARG A 42 5.68 10.66 -8.94
C ARG A 42 5.91 11.98 -9.69
N ARG A 43 5.44 12.12 -10.93
CA ARG A 43 5.62 13.33 -11.76
C ARG A 43 4.32 14.12 -11.92
N PHE A 44 3.20 13.43 -12.06
CA PHE A 44 1.89 13.99 -12.39
C PHE A 44 0.87 13.86 -11.26
N GLY A 45 1.19 13.12 -10.20
CA GLY A 45 0.38 12.95 -9.00
C GLY A 45 1.05 13.50 -7.75
N ILE A 46 0.65 12.95 -6.60
CA ILE A 46 1.34 13.19 -5.32
C ILE A 46 2.69 12.46 -5.31
N GLY A 47 2.72 11.28 -5.95
CA GLY A 47 3.84 10.35 -5.87
C GLY A 47 3.73 9.47 -4.63
N GLY A 48 3.91 8.16 -4.77
CA GLY A 48 3.99 7.20 -3.67
C GLY A 48 4.03 5.76 -4.14
N ASP A 49 4.46 4.86 -3.27
CA ASP A 49 4.42 3.42 -3.51
C ASP A 49 3.00 2.85 -3.34
N GLY A 50 2.12 3.59 -2.68
CA GLY A 50 0.71 3.22 -2.59
C GLY A 50 -0.19 4.25 -1.89
N LEU A 51 -1.48 3.94 -1.91
CA LEU A 51 -2.55 4.63 -1.22
C LEU A 51 -3.06 3.77 -0.07
N ILE A 52 -3.16 4.33 1.13
CA ILE A 52 -3.74 3.70 2.30
C ILE A 52 -5.02 4.45 2.71
N LEU A 53 -6.09 3.71 2.94
CA LEU A 53 -7.34 4.23 3.44
C LEU A 53 -7.55 3.74 4.88
N ALA A 54 -7.74 4.68 5.81
CA ALA A 54 -8.22 4.40 7.16
C ALA A 54 -9.75 4.47 7.13
N LEU A 55 -10.43 3.34 7.28
CA LEU A 55 -11.87 3.21 7.08
C LEU A 55 -12.57 2.73 8.36
N PRO A 56 -13.90 2.91 8.46
CA PRO A 56 -14.67 2.26 9.52
C PRO A 56 -14.52 0.73 9.44
N PRO A 57 -14.53 0.04 10.60
CA PRO A 57 -14.46 -1.41 10.66
C PRO A 57 -15.69 -2.04 10.00
N GLN A 58 -15.55 -3.23 9.44
CA GLN A 58 -16.67 -4.01 8.91
C GLN A 58 -17.12 -5.11 9.89
N HIS A 59 -16.23 -5.60 10.75
CA HIS A 59 -16.44 -6.78 11.59
C HIS A 59 -16.34 -6.46 13.09
N GLY A 60 -16.50 -5.19 13.46
CA GLY A 60 -16.55 -4.75 14.85
C GLY A 60 -15.20 -4.60 15.54
N GLU A 61 -14.10 -4.62 14.78
CA GLU A 61 -12.80 -4.15 15.27
C GLU A 61 -12.78 -2.62 15.39
N GLU A 62 -11.61 -2.02 15.59
CA GLU A 62 -11.51 -0.58 15.80
C GLU A 62 -11.57 0.21 14.49
N LEU A 63 -10.84 -0.26 13.47
CA LEU A 63 -10.80 0.34 12.15
C LEU A 63 -10.46 -0.71 11.09
N ARG A 64 -10.62 -0.32 9.83
CA ARG A 64 -10.19 -1.12 8.68
C ARG A 64 -9.14 -0.37 7.87
N MET A 65 -8.09 -1.07 7.50
CA MET A 65 -7.08 -0.60 6.55
C MET A 65 -7.36 -1.23 5.18
N ARG A 66 -7.33 -0.41 4.14
CA ARG A 66 -7.14 -0.87 2.77
C ARG A 66 -5.89 -0.24 2.18
N ILE A 67 -5.16 -0.99 1.38
CA ILE A 67 -3.93 -0.53 0.75
C ILE A 67 -3.95 -0.90 -0.73
N PHE A 68 -3.68 0.10 -1.56
CA PHE A 68 -3.54 -0.05 -3.00
C PHE A 68 -2.11 0.29 -3.40
N ASN A 69 -1.47 -0.59 -4.16
CA ASN A 69 -0.16 -0.36 -4.74
C ASN A 69 -0.22 0.77 -5.77
N ALA A 70 0.95 1.33 -6.11
CA ALA A 70 1.07 2.37 -7.12
C ALA A 70 0.55 1.97 -8.51
N ASP A 71 0.45 0.67 -8.82
CA ASP A 71 -0.15 0.14 -10.07
C ASP A 71 -1.70 0.04 -10.02
N GLY A 72 -2.29 0.32 -8.87
CA GLY A 72 -3.72 0.28 -8.59
C GLY A 72 -4.28 -1.08 -8.15
N SER A 73 -3.44 -2.10 -7.99
CA SER A 73 -3.84 -3.36 -7.36
C SER A 73 -4.03 -3.19 -5.85
N GLU A 74 -4.99 -3.89 -5.26
CA GLU A 74 -5.15 -3.94 -3.80
C GLU A 74 -4.19 -5.00 -3.22
N ALA A 75 -3.43 -4.61 -2.20
CA ALA A 75 -2.51 -5.49 -1.50
C ALA A 75 -3.16 -6.03 -0.21
N GLU A 76 -2.82 -7.27 0.15
CA GLU A 76 -3.43 -7.90 1.33
C GLU A 76 -2.96 -7.25 2.63
N MET A 77 -1.66 -6.93 2.71
CA MET A 77 -1.01 -6.31 3.85
C MET A 77 0.32 -5.67 3.42
N CYS A 78 0.76 -4.63 4.14
CA CYS A 78 2.11 -4.07 4.02
C CYS A 78 2.64 -3.68 5.40
N GLY A 79 3.74 -4.30 5.82
CA GLY A 79 4.33 -4.06 7.14
C GLY A 79 4.78 -2.61 7.35
N ASN A 80 5.25 -1.92 6.31
CA ASN A 80 5.58 -0.49 6.39
C ASN A 80 4.30 0.36 6.38
N GLY A 81 3.31 -0.03 5.58
CA GLY A 81 2.03 0.67 5.47
C GLY A 81 1.25 0.67 6.78
N ILE A 82 1.17 -0.47 7.49
CA ILE A 82 0.47 -0.55 8.78
C ILE A 82 1.18 0.28 9.87
N ARG A 83 2.53 0.37 9.85
CA ARG A 83 3.26 1.29 10.73
C ARG A 83 2.96 2.75 10.38
N CYS A 84 2.92 3.09 9.09
CA CYS A 84 2.54 4.43 8.64
C CYS A 84 1.12 4.79 9.07
N LEU A 85 0.17 3.87 8.96
CA LEU A 85 -1.20 4.06 9.41
C LEU A 85 -1.24 4.28 10.93
N ALA A 86 -0.65 3.38 11.73
CA ALA A 86 -0.64 3.52 13.19
C ALA A 86 -0.03 4.85 13.63
N ARG A 87 1.08 5.26 13.00
CA ARG A 87 1.68 6.56 13.29
C ARG A 87 0.79 7.72 12.88
N PHE A 88 0.15 7.65 11.72
CA PHE A 88 -0.82 8.65 11.28
C PHE A 88 -1.96 8.81 12.29
N LEU A 89 -2.53 7.71 12.79
CA LEU A 89 -3.59 7.75 13.81
C LEU A 89 -3.09 8.37 15.11
N ALA A 90 -1.90 7.97 15.56
CA ALA A 90 -1.31 8.54 16.76
C ALA A 90 -1.07 10.05 16.65
N ASP A 91 -0.61 10.50 15.48
CA ASP A 91 -0.38 11.91 15.20
C ASP A 91 -1.69 12.68 15.06
N SER A 92 -2.75 12.09 14.47
CA SER A 92 -4.03 12.75 14.26
C SER A 92 -4.88 12.85 15.52
N ASP A 93 -4.79 11.85 16.39
CA ASP A 93 -5.66 11.70 17.58
C ASP A 93 -4.94 12.13 18.88
N GLY A 94 -3.62 12.34 18.83
CA GLY A 94 -2.81 12.76 19.99
C GLY A 94 -2.49 11.62 20.96
N ASP A 95 -2.45 10.39 20.47
CA ASP A 95 -2.23 9.19 21.29
C ASP A 95 -0.85 9.17 21.98
N GLN A 96 -0.80 8.49 23.12
CA GLN A 96 0.39 8.29 23.94
C GLN A 96 0.96 6.87 23.77
N PRO A 97 2.23 6.63 24.12
CA PRO A 97 2.82 5.29 24.11
C PRO A 97 1.97 4.24 24.84
N GLY A 98 2.04 3.00 24.35
CA GLY A 98 1.21 1.87 24.77
C GLY A 98 -0.14 1.77 24.05
N ARG A 99 -0.49 2.74 23.20
CA ARG A 99 -1.69 2.68 22.36
C ARG A 99 -1.56 1.55 21.32
N THR A 100 -2.60 0.75 21.17
CA THR A 100 -2.69 -0.34 20.19
C THR A 100 -3.93 -0.22 19.31
N TRP A 101 -3.83 -0.49 18.01
CA TRP A 101 -4.99 -0.37 17.11
C TRP A 101 -5.36 -1.72 16.52
N ARG A 102 -6.55 -2.23 16.84
CA ARG A 102 -7.01 -3.48 16.22
C ARG A 102 -7.54 -3.18 14.81
N THR A 103 -6.71 -3.48 13.82
CA THR A 103 -6.92 -3.04 12.43
C THR A 103 -7.32 -4.22 11.54
N GLU A 104 -8.51 -4.18 10.96
CA GLU A 104 -8.93 -5.13 9.94
C GLU A 104 -8.13 -4.91 8.65
N THR A 105 -7.49 -5.96 8.14
CA THR A 105 -6.83 -5.99 6.84
C THR A 105 -7.34 -7.20 6.04
N MET A 106 -6.98 -7.31 4.77
CA MET A 106 -7.29 -8.53 4.01
C MET A 106 -6.54 -9.76 4.54
N ALA A 107 -5.39 -9.56 5.20
CA ALA A 107 -4.64 -10.63 5.88
C ALA A 107 -5.16 -10.96 7.29
N GLY A 108 -6.30 -10.40 7.70
CA GLY A 108 -6.86 -10.54 9.05
C GLY A 108 -6.57 -9.32 9.93
N VAL A 109 -6.75 -9.49 11.25
CA VAL A 109 -6.58 -8.38 12.20
C VAL A 109 -5.11 -8.22 12.58
N ILE A 110 -4.56 -7.04 12.34
CA ILE A 110 -3.20 -6.66 12.72
C ILE A 110 -3.27 -5.63 13.85
N VAL A 111 -2.40 -5.77 14.85
CA VAL A 111 -2.39 -4.92 16.05
C VAL A 111 -1.05 -4.20 16.18
N PRO A 112 -0.85 -3.06 15.48
CA PRO A 112 0.27 -2.18 15.75
C PRO A 112 0.16 -1.53 17.13
N GLU A 113 1.31 -1.23 17.72
CA GLU A 113 1.48 -0.57 19.01
C GLU A 113 2.44 0.61 18.87
N LEU A 114 2.10 1.74 19.50
CA LEU A 114 2.99 2.88 19.65
C LEU A 114 3.93 2.66 20.85
N CYS A 115 5.21 2.59 20.59
CA CYS A 115 6.25 2.41 21.61
C CYS A 115 6.60 3.73 22.32
N ASP A 116 7.32 3.63 23.45
CA ASP A 116 7.75 4.77 24.27
C ASP A 116 8.65 5.76 23.52
N ASP A 117 9.45 5.26 22.58
CA ASP A 117 10.33 6.03 21.71
C ASP A 117 9.63 6.58 20.45
N GLY A 118 8.33 6.36 20.33
CA GLY A 118 7.50 6.79 19.20
C GLY A 118 7.60 5.90 17.95
N GLN A 119 8.35 4.80 18.00
CA GLN A 119 8.32 3.78 16.96
C GLN A 119 7.02 2.98 17.00
N ILE A 120 6.74 2.26 15.91
CA ILE A 120 5.60 1.35 15.84
C ILE A 120 6.09 -0.09 15.86
N ARG A 121 5.63 -0.85 16.86
CA ARG A 121 5.78 -2.29 16.95
C ARG A 121 4.58 -2.98 16.31
N VAL A 122 4.82 -4.03 15.54
CA VAL A 122 3.79 -4.82 14.86
C VAL A 122 4.01 -6.29 15.20
N ASP A 123 2.95 -6.96 15.62
CA ASP A 123 2.91 -8.42 15.68
C ASP A 123 2.81 -8.97 14.25
N MET A 124 3.86 -9.65 13.79
CA MET A 124 3.97 -10.20 12.44
C MET A 124 3.51 -11.66 12.36
N GLY A 125 2.96 -12.19 13.46
CA GLY A 125 2.53 -13.57 13.56
C GLY A 125 3.69 -14.56 13.70
N GLN A 126 3.31 -15.83 13.77
CA GLN A 126 4.25 -16.94 13.92
C GLN A 126 4.93 -17.24 12.57
N PRO A 127 6.25 -17.56 12.55
CA PRO A 127 6.91 -17.99 11.33
C PRO A 127 6.51 -19.42 10.95
N PHE A 128 6.39 -19.68 9.66
CA PHE A 128 6.21 -21.01 9.09
C PHE A 128 7.57 -21.66 8.84
N LEU A 129 7.77 -22.86 9.38
CA LEU A 129 9.06 -23.58 9.38
C LEU A 129 8.95 -25.00 8.80
N GLU A 130 7.78 -25.41 8.33
CA GLU A 130 7.61 -26.64 7.55
C GLU A 130 7.78 -26.35 6.05
N PRO A 131 8.46 -27.23 5.28
CA PRO A 131 8.67 -27.01 3.84
C PRO A 131 7.39 -26.74 3.05
N GLU A 132 6.30 -27.46 3.35
CA GLU A 132 5.00 -27.27 2.71
C GLU A 132 4.36 -25.90 2.97
N ASP A 133 4.56 -25.35 4.16
CA ASP A 133 3.99 -24.05 4.57
C ASP A 133 4.81 -22.87 4.01
N VAL A 134 6.11 -23.08 3.71
CA VAL A 134 7.02 -22.12 3.06
C VAL A 134 7.00 -22.24 1.52
N PRO A 135 6.04 -22.97 0.94
CA PRO A 135 6.19 -23.74 -0.31
C PRO A 135 7.62 -23.87 -0.87
N THR A 136 8.45 -24.73 -0.28
CA THR A 136 9.79 -25.09 -0.78
C THR A 136 9.98 -26.60 -0.91
N THR A 137 10.85 -27.03 -1.83
CA THR A 137 11.27 -28.44 -1.94
C THR A 137 12.51 -28.76 -1.08
N LEU A 138 13.08 -27.77 -0.39
CA LEU A 138 14.13 -27.99 0.59
C LEU A 138 13.61 -28.86 1.74
N SER A 139 14.42 -29.83 2.16
CA SER A 139 14.07 -30.66 3.31
C SER A 139 14.30 -29.89 4.62
N LYS A 140 13.47 -30.17 5.62
CA LYS A 140 13.68 -29.65 6.97
C LYS A 140 14.97 -30.20 7.56
N GLY A 141 15.89 -29.32 7.90
CA GLY A 141 17.17 -29.71 8.46
C GLY A 141 17.24 -29.68 9.98
N ARG A 142 18.45 -29.92 10.49
CA ARG A 142 18.70 -30.07 11.93
C ARG A 142 18.37 -28.83 12.76
N SER A 143 18.40 -27.64 12.15
CA SER A 143 18.08 -26.38 12.81
C SER A 143 16.58 -26.12 12.94
N GLY A 144 15.73 -27.03 12.43
CA GLY A 144 14.28 -26.94 12.59
C GLY A 144 13.57 -26.09 11.53
N LEU A 145 14.24 -25.77 10.41
CA LEU A 145 13.69 -25.09 9.24
C LEU A 145 14.13 -25.78 7.94
N PRO A 146 13.49 -25.51 6.78
CA PRO A 146 13.97 -25.98 5.48
C PRO A 146 15.32 -25.35 5.16
N GLN A 147 16.30 -26.19 4.83
CA GLN A 147 17.66 -25.75 4.55
C GLN A 147 18.30 -26.62 3.47
N GLY A 148 19.31 -26.08 2.79
CA GLY A 148 20.08 -26.83 1.79
C GLY A 148 21.19 -26.00 1.18
N GLU A 149 21.76 -26.53 0.12
CA GLU A 149 22.85 -25.90 -0.62
C GLU A 149 22.47 -25.81 -2.09
N ILE A 150 22.95 -24.75 -2.76
CA ILE A 150 22.84 -24.60 -4.21
C ILE A 150 24.15 -24.10 -4.78
N GLU A 151 24.52 -24.60 -5.96
CA GLU A 151 25.62 -24.06 -6.73
C GLU A 151 25.10 -22.98 -7.69
N LEU A 152 25.62 -21.76 -7.56
CA LEU A 152 25.38 -20.65 -8.46
C LEU A 152 26.73 -20.02 -8.85
N GLU A 153 27.02 -19.97 -10.16
CA GLU A 153 28.22 -19.31 -10.72
C GLU A 153 29.52 -19.67 -9.99
N SER A 154 29.73 -20.98 -9.77
CA SER A 154 30.90 -21.54 -9.05
C SER A 154 30.99 -21.19 -7.56
N SER A 155 29.92 -20.67 -6.96
CA SER A 155 29.77 -20.47 -5.52
C SER A 155 28.73 -21.44 -4.95
N THR A 156 29.06 -22.10 -3.84
CA THR A 156 28.09 -22.91 -3.08
C THR A 156 27.44 -22.01 -2.02
N LEU A 157 26.14 -21.83 -2.13
CA LEU A 157 25.36 -20.99 -1.23
C LEU A 157 24.54 -21.84 -0.27
N GLN A 158 24.60 -21.48 1.00
CA GLN A 158 23.75 -22.06 2.04
C GLN A 158 22.39 -21.35 2.00
N LEU A 159 21.31 -22.13 2.02
CA LEU A 159 19.94 -21.64 1.97
C LEU A 159 19.22 -22.00 3.27
N ALA A 160 18.47 -21.04 3.80
CA ALA A 160 17.56 -21.21 4.93
C ALA A 160 16.20 -20.58 4.58
N ALA A 161 15.15 -21.38 4.46
CA ALA A 161 13.83 -20.87 4.11
C ALA A 161 12.96 -20.63 5.35
N VAL A 162 12.18 -19.55 5.34
CA VAL A 162 11.22 -19.21 6.41
C VAL A 162 10.00 -18.59 5.74
N GLY A 163 8.80 -18.91 6.22
CA GLY A 163 7.58 -18.27 5.79
C GLY A 163 7.09 -17.25 6.82
N MET A 164 6.64 -16.09 6.36
CA MET A 164 5.99 -15.06 7.19
C MET A 164 4.60 -14.68 6.61
N GLY A 165 3.91 -15.69 6.06
CA GLY A 165 2.73 -15.53 5.18
C GLY A 165 3.10 -15.53 3.70
N ASN A 166 4.33 -15.15 3.37
CA ASN A 166 4.95 -15.30 2.06
C ASN A 166 6.33 -16.00 2.17
N PRO A 167 6.81 -16.65 1.10
CA PRO A 167 8.08 -17.40 1.13
C PRO A 167 9.29 -16.47 1.14
N HIS A 168 10.25 -16.79 2.02
CA HIS A 168 11.55 -16.14 2.09
C HIS A 168 12.67 -17.17 2.12
N VAL A 169 13.77 -16.88 1.42
CA VAL A 169 15.04 -17.59 1.56
C VAL A 169 16.11 -16.62 2.03
N VAL A 170 16.82 -17.03 3.08
CA VAL A 170 17.94 -16.30 3.68
C VAL A 170 19.22 -17.01 3.28
N VAL A 171 20.18 -16.23 2.76
CA VAL A 171 21.45 -16.70 2.25
C VAL A 171 22.56 -15.99 3.03
N PRO A 172 23.14 -16.62 4.07
CA PRO A 172 24.28 -16.07 4.78
C PRO A 172 25.49 -15.93 3.84
N VAL A 173 26.12 -14.76 3.85
CA VAL A 173 27.29 -14.40 3.05
C VAL A 173 28.33 -13.69 3.91
N GLN A 174 29.57 -13.63 3.44
CA GLN A 174 30.67 -12.98 4.16
C GLN A 174 30.74 -11.46 3.95
N ASP A 175 30.36 -10.97 2.77
CA ASP A 175 30.43 -9.55 2.40
C ASP A 175 29.32 -9.22 1.39
N LEU A 176 28.34 -8.41 1.80
CA LEU A 176 27.22 -8.00 0.95
C LEU A 176 27.61 -7.13 -0.25
N LYS A 177 28.79 -6.53 -0.23
CA LYS A 177 29.30 -5.66 -1.31
C LYS A 177 30.00 -6.47 -2.40
N ALA A 178 30.49 -7.66 -2.06
CA ALA A 178 31.23 -8.52 -2.97
C ALA A 178 30.34 -9.49 -3.77
N ILE A 179 29.10 -9.72 -3.35
CA ILE A 179 28.20 -10.67 -4.02
C ILE A 179 27.70 -10.16 -5.37
N PRO A 180 27.51 -11.04 -6.37
CA PRO A 180 26.83 -10.71 -7.63
C PRO A 180 25.31 -10.66 -7.39
N PHE A 181 24.89 -9.65 -6.63
CA PHE A 181 23.55 -9.52 -6.04
C PHE A 181 22.41 -9.71 -7.05
N ASP A 182 22.44 -9.02 -8.19
CA ASP A 182 21.35 -9.09 -9.16
C ASP A 182 21.25 -10.46 -9.84
N ALA A 183 22.40 -11.07 -10.13
CA ALA A 183 22.47 -12.39 -10.76
C ALA A 183 21.96 -13.48 -9.80
N TRP A 184 22.44 -13.48 -8.55
CA TRP A 184 21.99 -14.46 -7.55
C TRP A 184 20.54 -14.23 -7.12
N GLY A 185 20.13 -12.98 -6.91
CA GLY A 185 18.76 -12.63 -6.51
C GLY A 185 17.73 -13.13 -7.53
N SER A 186 17.91 -12.75 -8.80
CA SER A 186 17.02 -13.17 -9.89
C SER A 186 17.01 -14.70 -10.11
N ALA A 187 18.16 -15.36 -10.00
CA ALA A 187 18.26 -16.81 -10.14
C ALA A 187 17.58 -17.57 -9.00
N LEU A 188 17.69 -17.08 -7.76
CA LEU A 188 17.08 -17.70 -6.58
C LEU A 188 15.58 -17.45 -6.52
N GLU A 189 15.11 -16.26 -6.92
CA GLU A 189 13.68 -15.90 -6.91
C GLU A 189 12.82 -16.96 -7.62
N VAL A 190 13.25 -17.38 -8.82
CA VAL A 190 12.49 -18.30 -9.69
C VAL A 190 13.03 -19.73 -9.64
N ASN A 191 13.89 -20.04 -8.69
CA ASN A 191 14.53 -21.35 -8.63
C ASN A 191 13.49 -22.46 -8.40
N PRO A 192 13.63 -23.64 -9.05
CA PRO A 192 12.72 -24.79 -8.83
C PRO A 192 12.60 -25.27 -7.39
N LEU A 193 13.56 -24.92 -6.51
CA LEU A 193 13.46 -25.14 -5.06
C LEU A 193 12.29 -24.38 -4.40
N PHE A 194 11.76 -23.35 -5.06
CA PHE A 194 10.67 -22.50 -4.57
C PHE A 194 9.54 -22.45 -5.62
N PRO A 195 8.62 -23.42 -5.64
CA PRO A 195 7.53 -23.49 -6.62
C PRO A 195 6.66 -22.23 -6.70
N ALA A 196 6.50 -21.52 -5.59
CA ALA A 196 5.74 -20.27 -5.50
C ALA A 196 6.60 -19.00 -5.72
N LYS A 197 7.82 -19.19 -6.26
CA LYS A 197 8.95 -18.24 -6.19
C LYS A 197 9.27 -17.88 -4.73
N THR A 198 10.29 -17.05 -4.50
CA THR A 198 10.64 -16.63 -3.14
C THR A 198 11.24 -15.23 -3.11
N ASN A 199 11.12 -14.55 -1.97
CA ASN A 199 11.91 -13.36 -1.68
C ASN A 199 13.29 -13.80 -1.19
N VAL A 200 14.35 -13.18 -1.68
CA VAL A 200 15.73 -13.58 -1.40
C VAL A 200 16.40 -12.51 -0.53
N HIS A 201 16.97 -12.93 0.59
CA HIS A 201 17.68 -12.06 1.53
C HIS A 201 19.11 -12.54 1.67
N PHE A 202 20.06 -11.74 1.20
CA PHE A 202 21.47 -11.98 1.50
C PHE A 202 21.77 -11.38 2.86
N LEU A 203 22.36 -12.18 3.74
CA LEU A 203 22.60 -11.83 5.14
C LEU A 203 24.09 -11.78 5.43
N GLU A 204 24.57 -10.63 5.89
CA GLU A 204 25.86 -10.48 6.56
C GLU A 204 25.64 -10.29 8.06
N VAL A 205 26.29 -11.13 8.85
CA VAL A 205 26.20 -11.10 10.31
C VAL A 205 27.29 -10.19 10.83
N ILE A 206 26.92 -9.02 11.35
CA ILE A 206 27.87 -8.07 11.93
C ILE A 206 28.25 -8.53 13.34
N ASP A 207 27.24 -8.86 14.14
CA ASP A 207 27.37 -9.49 15.46
C ASP A 207 26.06 -10.20 15.83
N GLN A 208 25.97 -10.76 17.04
CA GLN A 208 24.81 -11.54 17.50
C GLN A 208 23.52 -10.71 17.70
N HIS A 209 23.61 -9.37 17.68
CA HIS A 209 22.49 -8.44 17.85
C HIS A 209 22.33 -7.49 16.66
N THR A 210 23.16 -7.62 15.63
CA THR A 210 23.15 -6.74 14.47
C THR A 210 23.35 -7.55 13.19
N LEU A 211 22.33 -7.53 12.34
CA LEU A 211 22.30 -8.20 11.04
C LEU A 211 22.21 -7.13 9.95
N GLU A 212 22.86 -7.34 8.81
CA GLU A 212 22.70 -6.50 7.63
C GLU A 212 22.19 -7.34 6.47
N ILE A 213 21.20 -6.83 5.73
CA ILE A 213 20.61 -7.54 4.59
C ILE A 213 20.47 -6.70 3.34
N ARG A 214 20.61 -7.36 2.20
CA ARG A 214 20.15 -6.88 0.90
C ARG A 214 19.03 -7.77 0.38
N VAL A 215 17.96 -7.14 -0.10
CA VAL A 215 16.71 -7.82 -0.43
C VAL A 215 16.46 -7.80 -1.93
N TRP A 216 16.14 -8.97 -2.47
CA TRP A 216 15.50 -9.14 -3.77
C TRP A 216 14.09 -9.68 -3.57
N GLU A 217 13.08 -8.85 -3.79
CA GLU A 217 11.68 -9.22 -3.60
C GLU A 217 11.10 -9.92 -4.82
N ARG A 218 10.26 -10.92 -4.54
CA ARG A 218 9.52 -11.70 -5.54
C ARG A 218 8.69 -10.79 -6.42
N GLY A 219 8.99 -10.76 -7.71
CA GLY A 219 8.29 -9.94 -8.70
C GLY A 219 8.59 -8.45 -8.68
N ALA A 220 9.44 -7.97 -7.76
CA ALA A 220 9.80 -6.56 -7.64
C ALA A 220 11.31 -6.29 -7.83
N GLY A 221 12.17 -7.28 -7.59
CA GLY A 221 13.63 -7.13 -7.67
C GLY A 221 14.20 -6.41 -6.45
N PRO A 222 15.29 -5.62 -6.57
CA PRO A 222 15.88 -4.92 -5.43
C PRO A 222 14.92 -3.93 -4.78
N THR A 223 14.70 -4.06 -3.48
CA THR A 223 13.92 -3.10 -2.68
C THR A 223 14.74 -2.52 -1.54
N LEU A 224 14.32 -1.35 -1.04
CA LEU A 224 15.02 -0.66 0.05
C LEU A 224 14.77 -1.33 1.40
N ALA A 225 13.57 -1.85 1.62
CA ALA A 225 13.20 -2.51 2.86
C ALA A 225 12.05 -3.52 2.66
N CYS A 226 12.15 -4.66 3.34
CA CYS A 226 11.12 -5.71 3.37
C CYS A 226 10.88 -6.14 4.83
N GLY A 227 9.73 -5.79 5.40
CA GLY A 227 9.42 -6.06 6.81
C GLY A 227 9.33 -7.56 7.12
N THR A 228 8.56 -8.33 6.33
CA THR A 228 8.48 -9.79 6.50
C THR A 228 9.84 -10.46 6.23
N GLY A 229 10.65 -9.88 5.34
CA GLY A 229 12.01 -10.32 5.07
C GLY A 229 12.97 -10.14 6.24
N ALA A 230 12.89 -9.01 6.94
CA ALA A 230 13.65 -8.77 8.16
C ALA A 230 13.26 -9.76 9.26
N CYS A 231 11.95 -10.04 9.44
CA CYS A 231 11.47 -11.07 10.35
C CYS A 231 12.00 -12.47 10.00
N ALA A 232 11.87 -12.87 8.74
CA ALA A 232 12.36 -14.16 8.25
C ALA A 232 13.89 -14.30 8.45
N THR A 233 14.63 -13.21 8.24
CA THR A 233 16.09 -13.16 8.45
C THR A 233 16.45 -13.40 9.91
N LEU A 234 15.81 -12.71 10.87
CA LEU A 234 16.07 -12.94 12.28
C LEU A 234 15.77 -14.38 12.68
N VAL A 235 14.62 -14.90 12.26
CA VAL A 235 14.20 -16.28 12.56
C VAL A 235 15.23 -17.28 12.04
N ALA A 236 15.63 -17.16 10.76
CA ALA A 236 16.65 -18.01 10.17
C ALA A 236 17.99 -17.89 10.91
N ALA A 237 18.48 -16.67 11.16
CA ALA A 237 19.73 -16.43 11.86
C ALA A 237 19.72 -17.03 13.29
N THR A 238 18.61 -16.88 14.01
CA THR A 238 18.43 -17.45 15.37
C THR A 238 18.48 -18.97 15.35
N LEU A 239 17.80 -19.62 14.40
CA LEU A 239 17.77 -21.08 14.28
C LEU A 239 19.08 -21.68 13.77
N LEU A 240 19.84 -20.91 12.98
CA LEU A 240 21.19 -21.27 12.53
C LEU A 240 22.26 -21.00 13.60
N GLY A 241 21.91 -20.34 14.72
CA GLY A 241 22.87 -19.99 15.78
C GLY A 241 23.79 -18.82 15.42
N LEU A 242 23.36 -17.96 14.51
CA LEU A 242 24.09 -16.78 14.02
C LEU A 242 23.72 -15.49 14.77
N SER A 243 22.53 -15.45 15.37
CA SER A 243 21.96 -14.29 16.06
C SER A 243 21.25 -14.72 17.34
N GLU A 244 21.13 -13.81 18.30
CA GLU A 244 20.16 -13.91 19.38
C GLU A 244 18.73 -13.71 18.85
N SER A 245 17.73 -13.99 19.69
CA SER A 245 16.32 -13.86 19.35
C SER A 245 15.81 -12.42 19.26
N GLU A 246 16.68 -11.43 19.44
CA GLU A 246 16.40 -10.01 19.27
C GLU A 246 17.64 -9.35 18.66
N ALA A 247 17.44 -8.67 17.54
CA ALA A 247 18.51 -8.00 16.82
C ALA A 247 17.98 -6.85 15.95
N THR A 248 18.86 -5.88 15.73
CA THR A 248 18.68 -4.85 14.72
C THR A 248 18.99 -5.45 13.35
N VAL A 249 18.01 -5.44 12.44
CA VAL A 249 18.18 -5.81 11.04
C VAL A 249 18.32 -4.54 10.21
N LYS A 250 19.52 -4.29 9.70
CA LYS A 250 19.85 -3.15 8.82
C LYS A 250 19.45 -3.48 7.38
N LEU A 251 18.55 -2.70 6.83
CA LEU A 251 18.19 -2.72 5.41
C LEU A 251 18.71 -1.46 4.71
N SER A 252 18.70 -1.44 3.38
CA SER A 252 19.13 -0.26 2.60
C SER A 252 18.30 1.00 2.92
N GLY A 253 17.02 0.83 3.28
CA GLY A 253 16.11 1.90 3.70
C GLY A 253 16.26 2.33 5.17
N GLY A 254 17.05 1.60 5.96
CA GLY A 254 17.29 1.84 7.38
C GLY A 254 16.99 0.61 8.26
N PRO A 255 17.20 0.72 9.59
CA PRO A 255 17.09 -0.41 10.51
C PRO A 255 15.65 -0.71 10.92
N LEU A 256 15.40 -1.99 11.21
CA LEU A 256 14.24 -2.50 11.96
C LEU A 256 14.74 -3.27 13.17
N GLU A 257 14.10 -3.09 14.32
CA GLU A 257 14.32 -3.95 15.48
C GLU A 257 13.37 -5.13 15.38
N ILE A 258 13.92 -6.35 15.33
CA ILE A 258 13.12 -7.57 15.23
C ILE A 258 13.34 -8.37 16.50
N SER A 259 12.26 -8.91 17.08
CA SER A 259 12.34 -9.83 18.21
C SER A 259 11.45 -11.05 18.02
N TRP A 260 11.92 -12.19 18.49
CA TRP A 260 11.21 -13.47 18.47
C TRP A 260 11.39 -14.16 19.83
N PRO A 261 10.75 -13.62 20.89
CA PRO A 261 11.04 -13.99 22.28
C PRO A 261 10.60 -15.43 22.62
N ASP A 262 9.57 -15.94 21.96
CA ASP A 262 9.12 -17.32 22.08
C ASP A 262 9.26 -18.01 20.72
N ARG A 263 10.08 -19.08 20.66
CA ARG A 263 10.29 -19.89 19.44
C ARG A 263 9.04 -20.56 18.90
N LYS A 264 7.92 -20.52 19.63
CA LYS A 264 6.60 -20.99 19.17
C LYS A 264 5.59 -19.87 19.00
N GLY A 265 5.96 -18.64 19.35
CA GLY A 265 5.11 -17.47 19.30
C GLY A 265 5.40 -16.58 18.08
N SER A 266 4.84 -15.38 18.16
CA SER A 266 4.97 -14.37 17.12
C SER A 266 6.34 -13.73 17.03
N VAL A 267 6.71 -13.30 15.83
CA VAL A 267 7.79 -12.35 15.59
C VAL A 267 7.23 -10.94 15.71
N PHE A 268 7.93 -10.06 16.41
CA PHE A 268 7.60 -8.64 16.49
C PHE A 268 8.59 -7.84 15.65
N MET A 269 8.05 -6.90 14.89
CA MET A 269 8.83 -5.95 14.10
C MET A 269 8.55 -4.55 14.61
N THR A 270 9.60 -3.87 15.07
CA THR A 270 9.55 -2.47 15.47
C THR A 270 10.35 -1.63 14.49
N GLY A 271 9.77 -0.51 14.07
CA GLY A 271 10.46 0.39 13.17
C GLY A 271 9.82 1.76 13.10
N PRO A 272 10.53 2.72 12.50
CA PRO A 272 10.02 4.07 12.35
C PRO A 272 8.90 4.12 11.31
N ALA A 273 8.03 5.11 11.50
CA ALA A 273 7.15 5.66 10.49
C ALA A 273 7.17 7.19 10.66
N VAL A 274 7.30 7.92 9.55
CA VAL A 274 7.59 9.35 9.58
C VAL A 274 6.60 10.09 8.70
N ALA A 275 5.95 11.10 9.27
CA ALA A 275 5.15 12.07 8.53
C ALA A 275 6.07 12.89 7.61
N VAL A 276 5.72 13.03 6.34
CA VAL A 276 6.49 13.77 5.34
C VAL A 276 5.85 15.13 5.09
N PHE A 277 4.58 15.15 4.71
CA PHE A 277 3.80 16.38 4.51
C PHE A 277 2.30 16.08 4.51
N ASP A 278 1.48 17.12 4.71
CA ASP A 278 0.04 17.07 4.52
C ASP A 278 -0.34 17.88 3.28
N GLY A 279 -1.48 17.54 2.67
CA GLY A 279 -1.94 18.24 1.47
C GLY A 279 -3.44 18.13 1.23
N VAL A 280 -3.89 18.87 0.23
CA VAL A 280 -5.27 18.88 -0.24
C VAL A 280 -5.26 18.60 -1.74
N LEU A 281 -6.04 17.62 -2.17
CA LEU A 281 -6.20 17.31 -3.59
C LEU A 281 -6.99 18.39 -4.31
N ASN A 282 -6.46 18.78 -5.47
CA ASN A 282 -7.19 19.57 -6.46
C ASN A 282 -8.45 18.79 -6.91
N PRO A 283 -9.63 19.42 -7.00
CA PRO A 283 -10.85 18.78 -7.50
C PRO A 283 -10.69 18.00 -8.82
N GLU A 284 -9.82 18.44 -9.73
CA GLU A 284 -9.56 17.76 -11.02
C GLU A 284 -8.79 16.42 -10.89
N LEU A 285 -8.22 16.18 -9.71
CA LEU A 285 -7.58 14.92 -9.35
C LEU A 285 -8.53 13.98 -8.60
N LEU A 286 -9.77 14.36 -8.32
CA LEU A 286 -10.75 13.46 -7.69
C LEU A 286 -11.32 12.47 -8.73
N PRO A 287 -11.70 11.25 -8.31
CA PRO A 287 -12.30 10.28 -9.22
C PRO A 287 -13.68 10.78 -9.67
N GLU A 288 -13.98 10.62 -10.96
CA GLU A 288 -15.29 11.00 -11.50
C GLU A 288 -16.40 10.11 -10.93
N THR A 289 -17.50 10.72 -10.49
CA THR A 289 -18.71 9.99 -10.12
C THR A 289 -19.42 9.52 -11.38
N ARG A 290 -19.42 8.21 -11.65
CA ARG A 290 -20.33 7.63 -12.65
C ARG A 290 -21.76 7.89 -12.18
N GLN A 291 -22.51 8.72 -12.89
CA GLN A 291 -23.95 8.82 -12.70
C GLN A 291 -24.60 7.52 -13.21
N GLU A 292 -25.23 6.77 -12.30
CA GLU A 292 -26.10 5.66 -12.67
C GLU A 292 -27.26 6.19 -13.52
N GLN A 293 -27.39 5.68 -14.76
CA GLN A 293 -28.58 5.92 -15.55
C GLN A 293 -29.75 5.17 -14.90
N PRO A 294 -30.90 5.83 -14.63
CA PRO A 294 -32.03 5.15 -14.03
C PRO A 294 -32.63 4.15 -15.02
N THR A 295 -32.58 2.86 -14.67
CA THR A 295 -33.29 1.81 -15.38
C THR A 295 -34.79 2.01 -15.17
N SER A 296 -35.49 2.57 -16.16
CA SER A 296 -36.94 2.60 -16.16
C SER A 296 -37.48 1.20 -16.42
N ALA A 297 -38.00 0.57 -15.37
CA ALA A 297 -38.91 -0.56 -15.50
C ALA A 297 -40.25 -0.07 -16.08
N ALA A 298 -40.70 -0.68 -17.18
CA ALA A 298 -42.10 -0.65 -17.57
C ALA A 298 -42.48 -1.96 -18.28
N ALA A 299 -43.38 -2.69 -17.62
CA ALA A 299 -44.15 -3.78 -18.18
C ALA A 299 -45.14 -3.26 -19.24
N GLY A 300 -45.48 -4.11 -20.22
CA GLY A 300 -46.64 -3.91 -21.07
C GLY A 300 -46.44 -4.42 -22.50
N GLY A 301 -46.94 -5.63 -22.79
CA GLY A 301 -46.98 -6.15 -24.15
C GLY A 301 -48.03 -5.49 -25.02
N GLN A 302 -47.85 -5.54 -26.34
CA GLN A 302 -48.79 -6.11 -27.32
C GLN A 302 -48.37 -5.79 -28.77
N THR A 303 -48.28 -6.88 -29.56
CA THR A 303 -48.69 -7.07 -30.96
C THR A 303 -48.80 -5.88 -31.94
N MET A 304 -48.01 -5.98 -33.02
CA MET A 304 -48.27 -5.44 -34.38
C MET A 304 -49.48 -6.17 -35.03
N PRO A 305 -50.16 -5.70 -36.12
CA PRO A 305 -49.56 -4.95 -37.24
C PRO A 305 -50.44 -3.91 -38.01
N SER A 306 -49.75 -3.16 -38.91
CA SER A 306 -50.15 -2.77 -40.28
C SER A 306 -51.35 -1.83 -40.53
N THR A 307 -51.09 -0.62 -41.06
CA THR A 307 -51.34 -0.22 -42.48
C THR A 307 -50.99 1.26 -42.72
N ALA A 308 -50.69 1.58 -43.99
CA ALA A 308 -50.02 2.78 -44.48
C ALA A 308 -50.95 3.96 -44.86
N ALA A 309 -50.45 5.20 -44.77
CA ALA A 309 -50.60 6.28 -45.75
C ALA A 309 -49.70 7.48 -45.39
N ALA A 310 -49.36 8.29 -46.39
CA ALA A 310 -48.13 9.09 -46.50
C ALA A 310 -48.21 10.58 -46.10
N ALA A 311 -47.01 11.20 -46.09
CA ALA A 311 -46.63 12.63 -46.00
C ALA A 311 -46.57 13.19 -44.55
N THR A 312 -45.51 13.87 -44.06
CA THR A 312 -44.53 14.76 -44.70
C THR A 312 -43.32 14.95 -43.75
N GLN A 313 -42.10 15.01 -44.30
CA GLN A 313 -40.89 15.72 -43.81
C GLN A 313 -40.52 15.71 -42.31
N SER A 314 -39.45 14.99 -41.96
CA SER A 314 -38.23 15.56 -41.33
C SER A 314 -37.25 14.42 -41.04
N THR A 315 -36.22 14.33 -41.87
CA THR A 315 -35.08 13.43 -41.71
C THR A 315 -34.21 13.90 -40.55
N GLN A 316 -33.95 13.04 -39.57
CA GLN A 316 -32.64 12.97 -38.91
C GLN A 316 -32.41 11.56 -38.38
N ASN A 317 -31.50 10.88 -39.07
CA ASN A 317 -31.04 9.53 -38.83
C ASN A 317 -29.88 9.64 -37.81
N SER A 318 -30.06 9.25 -36.54
CA SER A 318 -28.95 9.21 -35.57
C SER A 318 -28.16 7.93 -35.76
N LYS A 319 -27.24 7.94 -36.73
CA LYS A 319 -26.11 7.00 -36.72
C LYS A 319 -25.30 7.24 -35.44
N SER A 320 -24.98 6.18 -34.71
CA SER A 320 -24.02 6.25 -33.61
C SER A 320 -22.67 6.71 -34.15
N LEU A 321 -22.14 7.78 -33.55
CA LEU A 321 -20.88 8.41 -33.97
C LEU A 321 -19.70 7.55 -33.49
N ASN A 322 -18.83 7.13 -34.39
CA ASN A 322 -17.58 6.45 -34.05
C ASN A 322 -16.40 7.39 -34.28
N CYS A 323 -15.91 8.01 -33.21
CA CYS A 323 -14.85 9.02 -33.25
C CYS A 323 -13.52 8.51 -33.84
N ALA A 324 -13.28 7.20 -33.90
CA ALA A 324 -12.07 6.65 -34.49
C ALA A 324 -12.07 6.66 -36.03
N ASN A 325 -13.24 6.70 -36.67
CA ASN A 325 -13.39 6.62 -38.13
C ASN A 325 -14.08 7.85 -38.76
N ASP A 326 -14.96 8.53 -38.02
CA ASP A 326 -15.79 9.61 -38.57
C ASP A 326 -15.12 11.00 -38.50
N CYS A 327 -13.96 11.11 -37.83
CA CYS A 327 -13.23 12.36 -37.65
C CYS A 327 -11.99 12.44 -38.56
N LYS A 328 -12.21 12.55 -39.87
CA LYS A 328 -11.25 13.22 -40.76
C LYS A 328 -11.91 14.49 -41.31
N ASP A 329 -11.43 15.63 -40.80
CA ASP A 329 -11.61 17.01 -41.32
C ASP A 329 -12.86 17.86 -40.98
N THR A 330 -13.63 17.60 -39.91
CA THR A 330 -14.81 18.44 -39.60
C THR A 330 -15.04 18.83 -38.12
N CYS A 331 -13.98 19.07 -37.34
CA CYS A 331 -14.12 19.80 -36.07
C CYS A 331 -13.91 21.32 -36.28
N GLN A 332 -14.90 22.00 -36.86
CA GLN A 332 -14.97 23.47 -36.93
C GLN A 332 -16.41 23.95 -36.76
N LYS A 333 -16.99 23.83 -35.55
CA LYS A 333 -18.14 24.64 -35.11
C LYS A 333 -18.07 24.94 -33.60
N PRO A 334 -17.68 26.18 -33.21
CA PRO A 334 -17.50 26.60 -31.81
C PRO A 334 -18.80 26.67 -30.97
N ASP A 335 -19.96 26.67 -31.62
CA ASP A 335 -21.24 27.04 -30.99
C ASP A 335 -21.91 25.90 -30.17
N HIS A 336 -21.23 24.77 -29.99
CA HIS A 336 -21.72 23.63 -29.19
C HIS A 336 -20.76 23.27 -28.03
N CYS A 337 -20.09 24.26 -27.45
CA CYS A 337 -19.22 24.06 -26.28
C CYS A 337 -20.02 24.28 -24.98
N LEU A 338 -20.05 23.29 -24.07
CA LEU A 338 -20.73 23.32 -22.75
C LEU A 338 -20.08 24.28 -21.73
N ARG A 339 -19.40 25.33 -22.19
CA ARG A 339 -18.62 26.26 -21.36
C ARG A 339 -19.50 27.14 -20.48
N ASP A 340 -20.64 27.58 -20.99
CA ASP A 340 -21.46 28.59 -20.32
C ASP A 340 -22.21 28.00 -19.11
N GLU A 341 -22.71 26.77 -19.22
CA GLU A 341 -23.32 26.06 -18.08
C GLU A 341 -22.29 25.70 -17.00
N ALA A 342 -21.07 25.32 -17.40
CA ALA A 342 -19.99 25.04 -16.46
C ALA A 342 -19.54 26.30 -15.72
N GLN A 343 -19.44 27.45 -16.41
CA GLN A 343 -19.12 28.73 -15.81
C GLN A 343 -20.20 29.21 -14.84
N ALA A 344 -21.48 29.05 -15.19
CA ALA A 344 -22.60 29.44 -14.32
C ALA A 344 -22.57 28.70 -12.97
N ARG A 345 -22.29 27.39 -12.98
CA ARG A 345 -22.23 26.57 -11.74
C ARG A 345 -21.05 26.93 -10.83
N VAL A 346 -19.91 27.27 -11.42
CA VAL A 346 -18.73 27.75 -10.66
C VAL A 346 -19.05 29.11 -10.03
N GLN A 347 -19.73 29.99 -10.74
CA GLN A 347 -20.03 31.33 -10.26
C GLN A 347 -21.10 31.33 -9.16
N GLU A 348 -22.08 30.43 -9.25
CA GLU A 348 -23.06 30.19 -8.18
C GLU A 348 -22.37 29.70 -6.89
N PHE A 349 -21.46 28.72 -7.00
CA PHE A 349 -20.71 28.18 -5.87
C PHE A 349 -19.80 29.23 -5.18
N LEU A 350 -19.13 30.08 -5.98
CA LEU A 350 -18.30 31.17 -5.47
C LEU A 350 -19.14 32.29 -4.82
N SER A 351 -20.39 32.47 -5.23
CA SER A 351 -21.29 33.48 -4.67
C SER A 351 -21.97 33.03 -3.37
N SER A 352 -22.13 31.72 -3.15
CA SER A 352 -22.84 31.17 -2.00
C SER A 352 -21.94 30.86 -0.79
N THR A 353 -20.61 30.98 -0.94
CA THR A 353 -19.65 30.56 0.09
C THR A 353 -18.63 31.67 0.35
N SER A 354 -18.56 32.17 1.59
CA SER A 354 -17.60 33.24 1.92
C SER A 354 -16.17 32.72 1.93
N LEU A 355 -15.21 33.57 1.53
CA LEU A 355 -13.78 33.25 1.54
C LEU A 355 -13.31 32.84 2.96
N ASP A 356 -13.85 33.50 3.99
CA ASP A 356 -13.57 33.20 5.39
C ASP A 356 -14.11 31.83 5.83
N ALA A 357 -15.26 31.39 5.32
CA ALA A 357 -15.79 30.06 5.61
C ALA A 357 -14.93 28.96 4.95
N MET A 358 -14.41 29.22 3.75
CA MET A 358 -13.49 28.31 3.07
C MET A 358 -12.11 28.25 3.74
N LEU A 359 -11.64 29.36 4.30
CA LEU A 359 -10.37 29.43 5.03
C LEU A 359 -10.48 28.81 6.43
N ASN A 360 -11.55 29.05 7.19
CA ASN A 360 -11.74 28.46 8.53
C ASN A 360 -11.90 26.93 8.48
N LEU A 361 -12.58 26.39 7.46
CA LEU A 361 -12.68 24.93 7.26
C LEU A 361 -11.33 24.26 6.93
N ALA A 362 -10.36 25.01 6.42
CA ALA A 362 -9.02 24.53 6.09
C ALA A 362 -8.00 24.81 7.20
N GLY A 363 -8.18 25.87 7.99
CA GLY A 363 -7.27 26.34 9.03
C GLY A 363 -7.34 25.52 10.31
N ASP A 364 -8.55 25.31 10.87
CA ASP A 364 -8.69 24.81 12.25
C ASP A 364 -8.13 23.39 12.44
N SER A 365 -8.33 22.49 11.47
CA SER A 365 -7.80 21.12 11.50
C SER A 365 -6.28 21.04 11.26
N LEU A 366 -5.76 21.92 10.41
CA LEU A 366 -4.35 21.86 9.98
C LEU A 366 -3.44 22.59 10.96
N GLU A 367 -3.87 23.72 11.52
CA GLU A 367 -3.15 24.45 12.57
C GLU A 367 -3.12 23.68 13.89
N GLU A 368 -4.25 23.09 14.35
CA GLU A 368 -4.26 22.32 15.60
C GLU A 368 -3.32 21.10 15.52
N ARG A 369 -3.29 20.40 14.38
CA ARG A 369 -2.38 19.26 14.17
C ARG A 369 -0.93 19.69 14.06
N THR A 370 -0.65 20.82 13.41
CA THR A 370 0.72 21.34 13.27
C THR A 370 1.27 21.86 14.60
N LEU A 371 0.44 22.56 15.40
CA LEU A 371 0.80 23.04 16.73
C LEU A 371 1.01 21.91 17.72
N SER A 372 0.17 20.87 17.68
CA SER A 372 0.33 19.68 18.52
C SER A 372 1.64 18.94 18.24
N ARG A 373 2.11 18.95 16.98
CA ARG A 373 3.41 18.38 16.57
C ARG A 373 4.59 19.21 17.09
N LEU A 374 4.60 20.52 16.88
CA LEU A 374 5.69 21.40 17.32
C LEU A 374 5.91 21.36 18.84
N ASN A 375 4.82 21.29 19.61
CA ASN A 375 4.90 21.22 21.08
C ASN A 375 5.44 19.88 21.62
N ARG A 376 5.58 18.86 20.77
CA ARG A 376 6.12 17.54 21.14
C ARG A 376 7.64 17.48 21.02
N ASP A 377 8.20 18.16 20.03
CA ASP A 377 9.66 18.20 19.77
C ASP A 377 10.42 19.14 20.73
N ASP A 378 9.71 19.99 21.48
CA ASP A 378 10.27 20.98 22.41
C ASP A 378 10.31 20.52 23.89
N LYS A 379 10.10 19.23 24.18
CA LYS A 379 10.30 18.70 25.55
C LYS A 379 11.73 18.19 25.74
N PRO A 380 12.45 18.66 26.79
CA PRO A 380 13.86 18.33 27.02
C PRO A 380 14.11 16.87 27.39
#